data_AF-A0A1S2QRN2-F1
#
_entry.id   AF-A0A1S2QRN2-F1
#
_cell.length_a   1.000
_cell.length_b   1.000
_cell.length_c   1.000
_cell.angle_alpha   90.00
_cell.angle_beta   90.00
_cell.angle_gamma   90.00
#
_symmetry.space_group_name_H-M   'P 1'
#
loop_
_entity.id
_entity.type
_entity.pdbx_description
1 polymer ?
#
loop_
_entity_poly.entity_id
_entity_poly.type
_entity_poly.pdbx_seq_one_letter_code
_entity_poly.pdbx_strand_id
1 'polypeptide(L)'
;MLAMPSGTPACPDTGRRHRLAAQLADMIPGAATIRVSLTDPTQAWPHPHAIVKDEAGETMQLDRTTTRVAARWILRVWPHADWTRPHTFDLADATLTGSDLAAARRGR
;
A
#
# COMPACT_ATOMS: atom_id res chain seq x y z
N MET A 1 35.62 -12.93 -27.39
CA MET A 1 34.20 -12.58 -27.28
C MET A 1 33.96 -12.07 -25.86
N LEU A 2 33.83 -10.76 -25.68
CA LEU A 2 33.56 -10.15 -24.37
C LEU A 2 32.06 -10.21 -24.11
N ALA A 3 31.65 -11.00 -23.12
CA ALA A 3 30.29 -11.00 -22.61
C ALA A 3 30.03 -9.66 -21.92
N MET A 4 29.18 -8.83 -22.52
CA MET A 4 28.66 -7.63 -21.87
C MET A 4 27.78 -8.09 -20.71
N PRO A 5 28.03 -7.67 -19.46
CA PRO A 5 27.05 -7.89 -18.40
C PRO A 5 25.82 -7.06 -18.77
N SER A 6 24.73 -7.73 -19.17
CA SER A 6 23.40 -7.15 -19.25
C SER A 6 22.94 -6.85 -17.82
N GLY A 7 23.57 -5.85 -17.19
CA GLY A 7 23.06 -5.19 -16.02
C GLY A 7 21.86 -4.40 -16.45
N THR A 8 20.70 -5.06 -16.57
CA THR A 8 19.42 -4.36 -16.48
C THR A 8 19.53 -3.50 -15.22
N PRO A 9 19.56 -2.16 -15.30
CA PRO A 9 19.52 -1.37 -14.09
C PRO A 9 18.23 -1.80 -13.39
N ALA A 10 18.37 -2.42 -12.22
CA ALA A 10 17.24 -2.78 -11.38
C ALA A 10 16.47 -1.48 -11.20
N CYS A 11 15.34 -1.34 -11.93
CA CYS A 11 14.58 -0.11 -11.95
C CYS A 11 14.35 0.27 -10.48
N PRO A 12 14.79 1.46 -10.05
CA PRO A 12 14.79 1.79 -8.64
C PRO A 12 13.37 1.57 -8.14
N ASP A 13 13.20 0.74 -7.10
CA ASP A 13 11.91 0.23 -6.62
C ASP A 13 10.85 1.34 -6.45
N THR A 14 11.31 2.58 -6.24
CA THR A 14 10.56 3.83 -6.39
C THR A 14 9.61 3.86 -7.61
N GLY A 15 10.03 3.50 -8.83
CA GLY A 15 9.19 3.52 -10.02
C GLY A 15 8.03 2.52 -9.94
N ARG A 16 8.25 1.38 -9.29
CA ARG A 16 7.21 0.39 -9.04
C ARG A 16 6.17 0.90 -8.03
N ARG A 17 6.60 1.60 -6.99
CA ARG A 17 5.73 2.21 -5.98
C ARG A 17 4.87 3.34 -6.56
N HIS A 18 5.46 4.23 -7.34
CA HIS A 18 4.73 5.32 -7.99
C HIS A 18 3.73 4.78 -9.03
N ARG A 19 4.11 3.75 -9.79
CA ARG A 19 3.19 3.07 -10.70
C ARG A 19 2.03 2.39 -9.94
N LEU A 20 2.29 1.83 -8.77
CA LEU A 20 1.23 1.28 -7.92
C LEU A 20 0.29 2.40 -7.46
N ALA A 21 0.83 3.52 -6.97
CA ALA A 21 0.04 4.67 -6.53
C ALA A 21 -0.89 5.18 -7.66
N ALA A 22 -0.36 5.37 -8.87
CA ALA A 22 -1.15 5.80 -10.01
C ALA A 22 -2.29 4.81 -10.36
N GLN A 23 -2.01 3.50 -10.35
CA GLN A 23 -3.04 2.49 -10.62
C GLN A 23 -4.11 2.42 -9.52
N LEU A 24 -3.73 2.65 -8.25
CA LEU A 24 -4.68 2.68 -7.15
C LEU A 24 -5.54 3.95 -7.17
N ALA A 25 -4.97 5.09 -7.56
CA ALA A 25 -5.71 6.34 -7.73
C ALA A 25 -6.71 6.26 -8.90
N ASP A 26 -6.34 5.58 -9.98
CA ASP A 26 -7.24 5.31 -11.11
C ASP A 26 -8.40 4.37 -10.72
N MET A 27 -8.08 3.29 -9.98
CA MET A 27 -9.08 2.32 -9.53
C MET A 27 -10.00 2.86 -8.42
N ILE A 28 -9.50 3.76 -7.57
CA ILE A 28 -10.20 4.30 -6.40
C ILE A 28 -10.09 5.83 -6.43
N PRO A 29 -10.89 6.50 -7.28
CA PRO A 29 -10.84 7.95 -7.39
C PRO A 29 -11.20 8.60 -6.05
N GLY A 30 -10.38 9.55 -5.60
CA GLY A 30 -10.55 10.25 -4.32
C GLY A 30 -9.86 9.58 -3.13
N ALA A 31 -9.23 8.41 -3.30
CA ALA A 31 -8.41 7.83 -2.25
C ALA A 31 -7.13 8.64 -2.04
N ALA A 32 -6.81 8.92 -0.78
CA ALA A 32 -5.55 9.55 -0.37
C ALA A 32 -4.64 8.56 0.34
N THR A 33 -5.19 7.74 1.24
CA THR A 33 -4.40 6.77 2.01
C THR A 33 -5.08 5.41 2.09
N ILE A 34 -4.28 4.35 2.08
CA ILE A 34 -4.75 2.96 2.17
C ILE A 34 -4.04 2.27 3.32
N ARG A 35 -4.77 1.98 4.38
CA ARG A 35 -4.27 1.20 5.51
C ARG A 35 -4.45 -0.28 5.23
N VAL A 36 -3.38 -1.07 5.26
CA VAL A 36 -3.36 -2.51 4.98
C VAL A 36 -2.87 -3.30 6.19
N SER A 37 -3.52 -4.41 6.51
CA SER A 37 -3.06 -5.40 7.48
C SER A 37 -3.39 -6.83 7.02
N LEU A 38 -2.60 -7.80 7.47
CA LEU A 38 -2.96 -9.23 7.37
C LEU A 38 -3.65 -9.75 8.65
N THR A 39 -3.54 -9.00 9.75
CA THR A 39 -4.24 -9.24 10.99
C THR A 39 -5.55 -8.47 10.99
N ASP A 40 -6.66 -9.19 10.91
CA ASP A 40 -7.97 -8.67 11.23
C ASP A 40 -8.37 -9.23 12.62
N PRO A 41 -8.64 -8.38 13.63
CA PRO A 41 -8.95 -8.86 14.98
C PRO A 41 -10.30 -9.60 15.05
N THR A 42 -11.10 -9.58 13.98
CA THR A 42 -12.42 -10.24 13.92
C THR A 42 -12.41 -11.54 13.11
N GLN A 43 -11.31 -11.88 12.42
CA GLN A 43 -11.19 -13.10 11.62
C GLN A 43 -9.96 -13.92 11.98
N ALA A 44 -10.18 -15.23 12.20
CA ALA A 44 -9.17 -16.16 12.70
C ALA A 44 -8.05 -16.52 11.71
N TRP A 45 -8.23 -16.20 10.42
CA TRP A 45 -7.23 -16.45 9.38
C TRP A 45 -6.68 -15.13 8.85
N PRO A 46 -5.35 -15.03 8.60
CA PRO A 46 -4.76 -13.81 8.07
C PRO A 46 -5.32 -13.55 6.68
N HIS A 47 -6.28 -12.63 6.60
CA HIS A 47 -6.88 -12.17 5.36
C HIS A 47 -6.39 -10.75 5.07
N PRO A 48 -6.02 -10.45 3.82
CA PRO A 48 -5.67 -9.09 3.44
C PRO A 48 -6.88 -8.19 3.65
N HIS A 49 -6.76 -7.30 4.62
CA HIS A 49 -7.73 -6.29 4.96
C HIS A 49 -7.16 -4.92 4.60
N ALA A 50 -8.00 -4.07 4.00
CA ALA A 50 -7.64 -2.70 3.72
C ALA A 50 -8.76 -1.74 4.11
N ILE A 51 -8.37 -0.58 4.61
CA ILE A 51 -9.26 0.56 4.87
C ILE A 51 -8.74 1.71 4.02
N VAL A 52 -9.59 2.22 3.15
CA VAL A 52 -9.25 3.35 2.28
C VAL A 52 -9.82 4.62 2.88
N LYS A 53 -9.00 5.68 2.89
CA LYS A 53 -9.41 7.00 3.32
C LYS A 53 -9.19 8.03 2.22
N ASP A 54 -10.09 8.98 2.16
CA ASP A 54 -9.94 10.17 1.31
C ASP A 54 -9.00 11.21 1.94
N GLU A 55 -8.87 12.34 1.26
CA GLU A 55 -8.06 13.49 1.71
C GLU A 55 -8.58 14.13 3.00
N ALA A 56 -9.90 14.08 3.24
CA ALA A 56 -10.51 14.53 4.50
C ALA A 56 -10.25 13.54 5.66
N GLY A 57 -9.74 12.35 5.36
CA GLY A 57 -9.48 11.28 6.32
C GLY A 57 -10.70 10.43 6.65
N GLU A 58 -11.79 10.60 5.91
CA GLU A 58 -13.01 9.82 6.03
C GLU A 58 -12.81 8.43 5.39
N THR A 59 -13.45 7.41 5.96
CA THR A 59 -13.32 6.05 5.44
C THR A 59 -14.25 5.87 4.25
N MET A 60 -13.68 5.57 3.09
CA MET A 60 -14.45 5.32 1.87
C MET A 60 -15.03 3.91 1.92
N GLN A 61 -16.33 3.79 1.66
CA GLN A 61 -16.98 2.49 1.53
C GLN A 61 -16.74 1.96 0.11
N LEU A 62 -15.88 0.95 0.01
CA LEU A 62 -15.53 0.29 -1.26
C LEU A 62 -16.03 -1.16 -1.26
N ASP A 63 -16.24 -1.71 -2.46
CA ASP A 63 -16.54 -3.12 -2.60
C ASP A 63 -15.40 -3.98 -2.03
N ARG A 64 -15.76 -5.12 -1.43
CA ARG A 64 -14.80 -6.06 -0.83
C ARG A 64 -13.75 -6.53 -1.85
N THR A 65 -14.12 -6.64 -3.12
CA THR A 65 -13.22 -7.06 -4.20
C THR A 65 -12.13 -6.02 -4.42
N THR A 66 -12.50 -4.75 -4.59
CA THR A 66 -11.58 -3.62 -4.78
C THR A 66 -10.61 -3.50 -3.61
N THR A 67 -11.14 -3.55 -2.38
CA THR A 67 -10.34 -3.50 -1.15
C THR A 67 -9.32 -4.64 -1.08
N ARG A 68 -9.72 -5.87 -1.44
CA ARG A 68 -8.80 -7.03 -1.46
C ARG A 68 -7.76 -6.93 -2.57
N VAL A 69 -8.14 -6.44 -3.75
CA VAL A 69 -7.21 -6.23 -4.87
C VAL A 69 -6.16 -5.20 -4.48
N ALA A 70 -6.58 -4.04 -3.95
CA ALA A 70 -5.69 -2.99 -3.48
C ALA A 70 -4.72 -3.51 -2.40
N ALA A 71 -5.24 -4.19 -1.38
CA ALA A 71 -4.42 -4.81 -0.33
C ALA A 71 -3.38 -5.76 -0.93
N ARG A 72 -3.78 -6.68 -1.80
CA ARG A 72 -2.87 -7.66 -2.44
C ARG A 72 -1.79 -7.00 -3.28
N TRP A 73 -2.12 -5.93 -4.01
CA TRP A 73 -1.14 -5.22 -4.81
C TRP A 73 -0.09 -4.54 -3.94
N ILE A 74 -0.52 -3.90 -2.84
CA ILE A 74 0.37 -3.31 -1.84
C ILE A 74 1.26 -4.39 -1.20
N LEU A 75 0.69 -5.50 -0.73
CA LEU A 75 1.45 -6.62 -0.15
C LEU A 75 2.55 -7.14 -1.09
N ARG A 76 2.26 -7.24 -2.40
CA ARG A 76 3.25 -7.67 -3.39
C ARG A 76 4.36 -6.65 -3.60
N VAL A 77 4.10 -5.35 -3.42
CA VAL A 77 5.12 -4.32 -3.59
C VAL A 77 6.13 -4.31 -2.45
N TRP A 78 5.70 -4.60 -1.22
CA TRP A 78 6.58 -4.73 -0.06
C TRP A 78 6.53 -6.15 0.53
N PRO A 79 7.18 -7.15 -0.11
CA PRO A 79 7.15 -8.53 0.38
C PRO A 79 7.88 -8.72 1.72
N HIS A 80 8.77 -7.80 2.09
CA HIS A 80 9.57 -7.86 3.32
C HIS A 80 8.99 -7.03 4.47
N ALA A 81 7.83 -6.38 4.30
CA ALA A 81 7.20 -5.63 5.38
C ALA A 81 6.51 -6.57 6.39
N ASP A 82 6.51 -6.17 7.66
CA ASP A 82 5.84 -6.92 8.73
C ASP A 82 4.32 -6.64 8.73
N TRP A 83 3.59 -7.40 7.93
CA TRP A 83 2.14 -7.23 7.78
C TRP A 83 1.30 -7.71 8.97
N THR A 84 1.93 -8.23 10.03
CA THR A 84 1.26 -8.45 11.32
C THR A 84 0.84 -7.13 11.96
N ARG A 85 1.51 -6.03 11.60
CA ARG A 85 1.15 -4.67 11.97
C ARG A 85 0.47 -3.95 10.81
N PRO A 86 -0.51 -3.09 11.09
CA PRO A 86 -1.11 -2.28 10.04
C PRO A 86 -0.09 -1.29 9.48
N HIS A 87 -0.10 -1.12 8.17
CA HIS A 87 0.73 -0.15 7.45
C HIS A 87 -0.17 0.79 6.65
N THR A 88 0.18 2.07 6.58
CA THR A 88 -0.53 3.06 5.78
C THR A 88 0.30 3.39 4.55
N PHE A 89 -0.28 3.14 3.38
CA PHE A 89 0.25 3.56 2.10
C PHE A 89 -0.32 4.93 1.75
N ASP A 90 0.56 5.90 1.52
CA ASP A 90 0.22 7.23 1.03
C ASP A 90 0.30 7.27 -0.50
N LEU A 91 -0.81 7.66 -1.14
CA LEU A 91 -0.89 7.66 -2.60
C LEU A 91 -0.19 8.87 -3.24
N ALA A 92 -0.04 9.98 -2.52
CA ALA A 92 0.62 11.18 -3.03
C ALA A 92 2.14 11.00 -3.09
N ASP A 93 2.72 10.48 -2.01
CA ASP A 93 4.17 10.27 -1.88
C ASP A 93 4.62 8.88 -2.35
N ALA A 94 3.67 7.97 -2.63
CA ALA A 94 3.93 6.55 -2.89
C ALA A 94 4.81 5.89 -1.80
N THR A 95 4.58 6.29 -0.55
CA THR A 95 5.34 5.80 0.61
C THR A 95 4.50 4.90 1.50
N LEU A 96 5.13 3.85 2.03
CA LEU A 96 4.52 2.97 3.02
C LEU A 96 5.06 3.34 4.41
N THR A 97 4.18 3.71 5.32
CA THR A 97 4.51 4.01 6.71
C THR A 97 3.92 2.94 7.64
N GLY A 98 4.69 2.47 8.62
CA GLY A 98 4.14 1.64 9.69
C GLY A 98 3.15 2.45 10.52
N SER A 99 2.04 1.85 10.98
CA SER A 99 1.00 2.59 11.72
C SER A 99 1.49 3.29 12.99
N ASP A 100 2.62 2.85 13.56
CA ASP A 100 3.23 3.52 14.72
C ASP A 100 3.74 4.94 14.38
N LEU A 101 4.22 5.15 13.14
CA LEU A 101 4.71 6.45 12.66
C LEU A 101 3.60 7.38 12.15
N ALA A 102 2.49 6.83 11.64
CA ALA A 102 1.39 7.63 11.11
C ALA A 102 0.57 8.32 12.21
N ALA A 103 0.43 7.69 13.38
CA ALA A 103 -0.20 8.30 14.56
C ALA A 103 0.59 9.51 15.08
N ALA A 104 1.93 9.46 15.00
CA ALA A 104 2.81 10.53 15.45
C ALA A 104 2.79 11.78 14.56
N ARG A 105 2.39 11.67 13.28
CA ARG A 105 2.31 12.82 12.36
C ARG A 105 0.97 13.56 12.36
N ARG A 106 -0.10 12.95 12.89
CA ARG A 106 -1.47 13.52 12.87
C ARG A 106 -1.89 14.15 14.20
N GLY A 107 -0.90 14.47 15.06
CA GLY A 107 -1.08 15.20 16.30
C GLY A 107 -0.22 16.45 16.31
N ARG A 108 -0.70 17.52 15.66
CA ARG A 108 -0.28 18.90 15.93
C ARG A 108 -1.48 19.81 15.71
#